data_AF-A0A4D7DTR1-F1
#
_entry.id   AF-A0A4D7DTR1-F1
#
_cell.length_a   1.000
_cell.length_b   1.000
_cell.length_c   1.000
_cell.angle_alpha   90.00
_cell.angle_beta   90.00
_cell.angle_gamma   90.00
#
_symmetry.space_group_name_H-M   'P 1'
#
loop_
_entity.id
_entity.type
_entity.pdbx_description
1 polymer ?
#
loop_
_entity_poly.entity_id
_entity_poly.type
_entity_poly.pdbx_seq_one_letter_code
_entity_poly.pdbx_strand_id
1 'polypeptide(L)'
;MTQNQRLASSLTLLQSLDHFDQLESVLQQICGRFGVKQMAFLVIRVGIEQARFRHYSTTYPKRWVETYLAGNLYKTDPVIDILKWSRRPVDWSVLDTERYRKFFKDSRESGVGCNGMTIPLRGPRGERCLFSVTSDLSIPDWLLLKNDCAEELCIISHFVHEKALSLLAQASHTPRPVLSRRERQCLEQVATGYIPKQIAARLSISESSVRLFLRAARRKLDAKTSHQAVARASFFEMIDI
;
A
#
# COMPACT_ATOMS: atom_id res chain seq x y z
N MET A 1 26.38 1.31 16.39
CA MET A 1 25.53 2.52 16.38
C MET A 1 24.47 2.34 17.45
N THR A 2 24.20 3.35 18.27
CA THR A 2 23.07 3.26 19.23
C THR A 2 21.75 3.26 18.47
N GLN A 3 20.70 2.67 19.06
CA GLN A 3 19.36 2.55 18.46
C GLN A 3 18.87 3.88 17.86
N ASN A 4 19.02 4.97 18.61
CA ASN A 4 18.58 6.30 18.15
C ASN A 4 19.38 6.85 16.94
N GLN A 5 20.65 6.45 16.78
CA GLN A 5 21.50 6.91 15.67
C GLN A 5 21.17 6.24 14.33
N ARG A 6 20.87 4.93 14.32
CA ARG A 6 20.53 4.21 13.07
C ARG A 6 19.18 4.67 12.51
N LEU A 7 18.20 4.91 13.38
CA LEU A 7 16.91 5.47 12.97
C LEU A 7 17.09 6.87 12.40
N ALA A 8 17.67 7.80 13.16
CA ALA A 8 17.83 9.20 12.75
C ALA A 8 18.55 9.33 11.40
N SER A 9 19.68 8.62 11.23
CA SER A 9 20.42 8.62 9.97
C SER A 9 19.61 8.06 8.80
N SER A 10 18.75 7.07 9.04
CA SER A 10 17.91 6.47 8.00
C SER A 10 16.78 7.40 7.58
N LEU A 11 16.21 8.14 8.53
CA LEU A 11 15.23 9.19 8.25
C LEU A 11 15.85 10.34 7.44
N THR A 12 17.08 10.76 7.75
CA THR A 12 17.79 11.78 6.97
C THR A 12 18.01 11.34 5.50
N LEU A 13 18.39 10.07 5.27
CA LEU A 13 18.52 9.53 3.91
C LEU A 13 17.18 9.52 3.16
N LEU A 14 16.09 9.17 3.84
CA LEU A 14 14.76 9.16 3.23
C LEU A 14 14.28 10.57 2.88
N GLN A 15 14.62 11.55 3.71
CA GLN A 15 14.25 12.95 3.47
C GLN A 15 14.93 13.51 2.22
N SER A 16 16.18 13.12 1.95
CA SER A 16 16.94 13.56 0.77
C SER A 16 16.53 12.89 -0.56
N LEU A 17 15.52 12.01 -0.56
CA LEU A 17 14.99 11.43 -1.80
C LEU A 17 14.21 12.49 -2.60
N ASP A 18 14.56 12.68 -3.86
CA ASP A 18 13.84 13.60 -4.76
C ASP A 18 13.06 12.85 -5.86
N HIS A 19 13.44 11.61 -6.14
CA HIS A 19 12.80 10.77 -7.15
C HIS A 19 12.58 9.34 -6.63
N PHE A 20 11.47 8.71 -7.04
CA PHE A 20 11.12 7.36 -6.59
C PHE A 20 12.17 6.31 -6.97
N ASP A 21 12.83 6.46 -8.12
CA ASP A 21 13.84 5.52 -8.62
C ASP A 21 15.10 5.46 -7.73
N GLN A 22 15.33 6.48 -6.89
CA GLN A 22 16.44 6.51 -5.93
C GLN A 22 16.15 5.66 -4.67
N LEU A 23 14.89 5.24 -4.46
CA LEU A 23 14.47 4.53 -3.25
C LEU A 23 15.23 3.21 -3.07
N GLU A 24 15.59 2.52 -4.16
CA GLU A 24 16.32 1.25 -4.08
C GLU A 24 17.68 1.42 -3.42
N SER A 25 18.45 2.44 -3.83
CA SER A 25 19.76 2.77 -3.26
C SER A 25 19.65 3.15 -1.77
N VAL A 26 18.61 3.89 -1.41
CA VAL A 26 18.35 4.24 -0.01
C VAL A 26 17.99 3.01 0.82
N LEU A 27 17.11 2.13 0.31
CA LEU A 27 16.78 0.87 0.97
C LEU A 27 18.02 -0.01 1.16
N GLN A 28 18.94 -0.05 0.18
CA GLN A 28 20.19 -0.81 0.28
C GLN A 28 21.10 -0.27 1.40
N GLN A 29 21.20 1.05 1.56
CA GLN A 29 21.94 1.66 2.67
C GLN A 29 21.29 1.37 4.02
N ILE A 30 19.95 1.40 4.08
CA ILE A 30 19.20 1.05 5.30
C ILE A 30 19.40 -0.43 5.64
N CYS A 31 19.42 -1.35 4.66
CA CYS A 31 19.72 -2.77 4.90
C CYS A 31 21.02 -2.95 5.69
N GLY A 32 22.10 -2.29 5.25
CA GLY A 32 23.40 -2.35 5.91
C GLY A 32 23.40 -1.80 7.34
N ARG A 33 22.59 -0.77 7.64
CA ARG A 33 22.49 -0.19 8.99
C ARG A 33 21.72 -1.08 9.97
N PHE A 34 20.75 -1.80 9.46
CA PHE A 34 19.89 -2.70 10.26
C PHE A 34 20.41 -4.14 10.29
N GLY A 35 21.47 -4.47 9.55
CA GLY A 35 21.99 -5.83 9.48
C GLY A 35 21.01 -6.83 8.86
N VAL A 36 20.03 -6.35 8.10
CA VAL A 36 19.08 -7.19 7.35
C VAL A 36 19.61 -7.44 5.95
N LYS A 37 19.20 -8.55 5.35
CA LYS A 37 19.69 -8.96 4.03
C LYS A 37 19.09 -8.11 2.93
N GLN A 38 17.77 -7.98 2.91
CA GLN A 38 17.05 -7.27 1.86
C GLN A 38 15.86 -6.49 2.40
N MET A 39 15.47 -5.47 1.64
CA MET A 39 14.26 -4.69 1.84
C MET A 39 13.45 -4.60 0.54
N ALA A 40 12.14 -4.59 0.68
CA ALA A 40 11.22 -4.39 -0.44
C ALA A 40 10.07 -3.49 -0.02
N PHE A 41 9.80 -2.48 -0.84
CA PHE A 41 8.61 -1.64 -0.75
C PHE A 41 7.75 -1.83 -2.00
N LEU A 42 6.46 -2.10 -1.79
CA LEU A 42 5.50 -2.37 -2.86
C LEU A 42 4.25 -1.51 -2.68
N VAL A 43 3.77 -0.88 -3.75
CA VAL A 43 2.51 -0.13 -3.77
C VAL A 43 1.49 -0.87 -4.64
N ILE A 44 0.33 -1.20 -4.04
CA ILE A 44 -0.81 -1.82 -4.72
C ILE A 44 -1.99 -0.86 -4.66
N ARG A 45 -2.57 -0.51 -5.82
CA ARG A 45 -3.83 0.25 -5.86
C ARG A 45 -5.01 -0.70 -6.06
N VAL A 46 -5.97 -0.68 -5.13
CA VAL A 46 -7.20 -1.47 -5.22
C VAL A 46 -8.24 -0.72 -6.05
N GLY A 47 -8.93 -1.41 -6.97
CA GLY A 47 -10.12 -0.89 -7.65
C GLY A 47 -9.94 -0.40 -9.09
N ILE A 48 -8.72 -0.42 -9.63
CA ILE A 48 -8.46 -0.26 -11.07
C ILE A 48 -8.24 -1.68 -11.62
N GLU A 49 -9.07 -2.13 -12.56
CA GLU A 49 -9.06 -3.49 -13.17
C GLU A 49 -7.70 -3.90 -13.79
N GLN A 50 -6.71 -3.01 -13.82
CA GLN A 50 -5.33 -3.31 -14.13
C GLN A 50 -4.45 -3.01 -12.91
N ALA A 51 -4.43 -3.93 -11.96
CA ALA A 51 -3.40 -4.02 -10.93
C ALA A 51 -2.05 -4.41 -11.56
N ARG A 52 -1.52 -3.54 -12.44
CA ARG A 52 -0.08 -3.53 -12.69
C ARG A 52 0.53 -3.00 -11.39
N PHE A 53 1.42 -3.76 -10.77
CA PHE A 53 2.33 -3.28 -9.72
C PHE A 53 3.23 -2.22 -10.35
N ARG A 54 2.69 -1.01 -10.58
CA ARG A 54 3.40 0.02 -11.33
C ARG A 54 4.58 0.57 -10.53
N HIS A 55 4.55 0.43 -9.20
CA HIS A 55 5.53 1.05 -8.33
C HIS A 55 5.95 0.07 -7.23
N TYR A 56 7.18 -0.43 -7.36
CA TYR A 56 7.89 -1.18 -6.34
C TYR A 56 9.34 -0.71 -6.32
N SER A 57 10.00 -0.89 -5.19
CA SER A 57 11.43 -0.68 -5.03
C SER A 57 11.95 -1.77 -4.11
N THR A 58 12.99 -2.49 -4.54
CA THR A 58 13.48 -3.64 -3.78
C THR A 58 14.96 -3.85 -4.02
N THR A 59 15.64 -4.33 -2.99
CA THR A 59 17.04 -4.75 -3.06
C THR A 59 17.18 -6.23 -3.42
N TYR A 60 16.07 -6.95 -3.68
CA TYR A 60 16.10 -8.36 -4.07
C TYR A 60 16.96 -8.61 -5.31
N PRO A 61 17.58 -9.80 -5.43
CA PRO A 61 18.34 -10.14 -6.63
C PRO A 61 17.53 -9.98 -7.91
N LYS A 62 18.11 -9.33 -8.93
CA LYS A 62 17.42 -9.01 -10.20
C LYS A 62 16.75 -10.23 -10.84
N ARG A 63 17.44 -11.38 -10.83
CA ARG A 63 16.92 -12.66 -11.33
C ARG A 63 15.62 -13.08 -10.63
N TRP A 64 15.51 -12.85 -9.32
CA TRP A 64 14.28 -13.13 -8.59
C TRP A 64 13.16 -12.16 -9.02
N VAL A 65 13.46 -10.87 -9.14
CA VAL A 65 12.49 -9.86 -9.59
C VAL A 65 11.94 -10.20 -10.98
N GLU A 66 12.80 -10.58 -11.92
CA GLU A 66 12.42 -11.01 -13.27
C GLU A 66 11.51 -12.24 -13.23
N THR A 67 11.90 -13.27 -12.46
CA THR A 67 11.11 -14.50 -12.28
C THR A 67 9.75 -14.20 -11.66
N TYR A 68 9.72 -13.34 -10.65
CA TYR A 68 8.52 -12.95 -9.92
C TYR A 68 7.50 -12.25 -10.83
N LEU A 69 7.98 -11.32 -11.66
CA LEU A 69 7.14 -10.58 -12.61
C LEU A 69 6.69 -11.46 -13.77
N ALA A 70 7.60 -12.21 -14.41
CA ALA A 70 7.29 -13.08 -15.54
C ALA A 70 6.29 -14.19 -15.15
N GLY A 71 6.47 -14.78 -13.97
CA GLY A 71 5.60 -15.81 -13.43
C GLY A 71 4.28 -15.31 -12.82
N ASN A 72 4.05 -13.99 -12.77
CA ASN A 72 2.93 -13.39 -12.04
C ASN A 72 2.81 -13.89 -10.58
N LEU A 73 3.95 -14.08 -9.90
CA LEU A 73 3.98 -14.76 -8.59
C LEU A 73 3.23 -13.99 -7.50
N TYR A 74 2.97 -12.69 -7.70
CA TYR A 74 2.11 -11.89 -6.83
C TYR A 74 0.70 -12.45 -6.61
N LYS A 75 0.18 -13.29 -7.53
CA LYS A 75 -1.14 -13.92 -7.38
C LYS A 75 -1.13 -15.02 -6.32
N THR A 76 0.04 -15.61 -6.10
CA THR A 76 0.26 -16.76 -5.21
C THR A 76 1.13 -16.41 -4.01
N ASP A 77 1.62 -15.18 -3.94
CA ASP A 77 2.50 -14.69 -2.88
C ASP A 77 1.71 -14.47 -1.57
N PRO A 78 2.02 -15.24 -0.50
CA PRO A 78 1.33 -15.12 0.78
C PRO A 78 1.64 -13.79 1.50
N VAL A 79 2.75 -13.12 1.18
CA VAL A 79 3.11 -11.83 1.75
C VAL A 79 2.15 -10.74 1.26
N ILE A 80 1.66 -10.85 0.03
CA ILE A 80 0.62 -9.95 -0.51
C ILE A 80 -0.70 -10.14 0.25
N ASP A 81 -1.03 -11.37 0.65
CA ASP A 81 -2.26 -11.69 1.36
C ASP A 81 -2.32 -11.05 2.76
N ILE A 82 -1.18 -10.72 3.39
CA ILE A 82 -1.11 -9.96 4.64
C ILE A 82 -1.95 -8.67 4.55
N LEU A 83 -1.94 -8.01 3.39
CA LEU A 83 -2.72 -6.78 3.15
C LEU A 83 -4.23 -6.99 3.25
N LYS A 84 -4.73 -8.22 3.29
CA LYS A 84 -6.18 -8.46 3.42
C LYS A 84 -6.63 -8.47 4.87
N TRP A 85 -5.76 -8.88 5.80
CA TRP A 85 -6.17 -9.23 7.17
C TRP A 85 -5.33 -8.58 8.28
N SER A 86 -4.10 -8.13 8.04
CA SER A 86 -3.26 -7.50 9.08
C SER A 86 -3.11 -5.99 8.89
N ARG A 87 -2.95 -5.31 10.03
CA ARG A 87 -2.46 -3.92 10.18
C ARG A 87 -1.20 -3.82 11.05
N ARG A 88 -0.69 -4.96 11.52
CA ARG A 88 0.49 -5.07 12.37
C ARG A 88 1.62 -5.74 11.58
N PRO A 89 2.90 -5.54 11.95
CA PRO A 89 3.99 -6.33 11.42
C PRO A 89 3.70 -7.82 11.55
N VAL A 90 3.96 -8.57 10.49
CA VAL A 90 3.75 -10.02 10.44
C VAL A 90 5.07 -10.69 10.09
N ASP A 91 5.50 -11.61 10.95
CA ASP A 91 6.64 -12.48 10.69
C ASP A 91 6.24 -13.58 9.69
N TRP A 92 7.12 -13.88 8.74
CA TRP A 92 6.85 -14.85 7.68
C TRP A 92 6.71 -16.28 8.19
N SER A 93 7.21 -16.61 9.38
CA SER A 93 6.97 -17.91 10.03
C SER A 93 5.48 -18.25 10.19
N VAL A 94 4.61 -17.24 10.31
CA VAL A 94 3.15 -17.43 10.39
C VAL A 94 2.55 -17.85 9.04
N LEU A 95 3.26 -17.58 7.94
CA LEU A 95 2.83 -17.89 6.58
C LEU A 95 3.40 -19.22 6.05
N ASP A 96 4.37 -19.82 6.73
CA ASP A 96 5.05 -21.04 6.31
C ASP A 96 4.13 -22.26 6.50
N THR A 97 3.21 -22.42 5.56
CA THR A 97 2.26 -23.52 5.48
C THR A 97 2.57 -24.37 4.26
N GLU A 98 2.08 -25.61 4.23
CA GLU A 98 2.33 -26.54 3.12
C GLU A 98 1.92 -25.96 1.76
N ARG A 99 0.86 -25.15 1.73
CA ARG A 99 0.37 -24.44 0.54
C ARG A 99 1.42 -23.49 -0.06
N TYR A 100 2.19 -22.78 0.77
CA TYR A 100 3.14 -21.76 0.33
C TYR A 100 4.60 -22.21 0.39
N ARG A 101 4.85 -23.47 0.79
CA ARG A 101 6.19 -24.03 0.98
C ARG A 101 7.05 -23.95 -0.28
N LYS A 102 6.46 -24.17 -1.46
CA LYS A 102 7.16 -24.02 -2.74
C LYS A 102 7.61 -22.58 -2.97
N PHE A 103 6.72 -21.60 -2.76
CA PHE A 103 7.03 -20.19 -2.94
C PHE A 103 8.20 -19.74 -2.05
N PHE A 104 8.16 -20.09 -0.76
CA PHE A 104 9.26 -19.75 0.15
C PHE A 104 10.55 -20.50 -0.16
N LYS A 105 10.47 -21.75 -0.66
CA LYS A 105 11.64 -22.48 -1.14
C LYS A 105 12.29 -21.76 -2.33
N ASP A 106 11.53 -21.44 -3.37
CA ASP A 106 12.02 -20.78 -4.58
C ASP A 106 12.61 -19.39 -4.26
N SER A 107 11.94 -18.65 -3.37
CA SER A 107 12.39 -17.35 -2.86
C SER A 107 13.74 -17.46 -2.13
N ARG A 108 13.90 -18.45 -1.24
CA ARG A 108 15.16 -18.74 -0.54
C ARG A 108 16.29 -19.09 -1.49
N GLU A 109 16.04 -20.02 -2.41
CA GLU A 109 17.02 -20.47 -3.41
C GLU A 109 17.44 -19.33 -4.36
N SER A 110 16.57 -18.34 -4.54
CA SER A 110 16.85 -17.15 -5.34
C SER A 110 17.50 -16.00 -4.56
N GLY A 111 17.84 -16.23 -3.28
CA GLY A 111 18.60 -15.28 -2.47
C GLY A 111 17.78 -14.18 -1.80
N VAL A 112 16.46 -14.33 -1.68
CA VAL A 112 15.60 -13.34 -0.99
C VAL A 112 15.84 -13.32 0.51
N GLY A 113 16.02 -14.49 1.13
CA GLY A 113 16.17 -14.65 2.58
C GLY A 113 15.38 -15.85 3.11
N CYS A 114 15.85 -16.45 4.20
CA CYS A 114 15.15 -17.56 4.86
C CYS A 114 14.10 -17.11 5.87
N ASN A 115 14.26 -15.91 6.42
CA ASN A 115 13.34 -15.28 7.34
C ASN A 115 12.90 -13.91 6.80
N GLY A 116 11.76 -13.41 7.29
CA GLY A 116 11.33 -12.06 6.99
C GLY A 116 10.18 -11.57 7.85
N MET A 117 9.98 -10.26 7.79
CA MET A 117 8.85 -9.58 8.42
C MET A 117 8.30 -8.56 7.44
N THR A 118 6.98 -8.46 7.38
CA THR A 118 6.29 -7.51 6.52
C THR A 118 5.35 -6.63 7.31
N ILE A 119 5.43 -5.33 7.03
CA ILE A 119 4.64 -4.28 7.65
C ILE A 119 3.61 -3.79 6.61
N PRO A 120 2.32 -4.10 6.80
CA PRO A 120 1.26 -3.65 5.90
C PRO A 120 0.90 -2.19 6.18
N LEU A 121 0.83 -1.38 5.13
CA LEU A 121 0.58 0.05 5.16
C LEU A 121 -0.62 0.42 4.28
N ARG A 122 -1.28 1.53 4.61
CA ARG A 122 -2.46 2.05 3.90
C ARG A 122 -2.23 3.49 3.49
N GLY A 123 -2.45 3.78 2.21
CA GLY A 123 -2.40 5.12 1.68
C GLY A 123 -3.78 5.81 1.70
N PRO A 124 -3.78 7.14 1.68
CA PRO A 124 -5.00 7.96 1.77
C PRO A 124 -5.87 7.90 0.50
N ARG A 125 -5.39 7.34 -0.61
CA ARG A 125 -6.19 7.10 -1.83
C ARG A 125 -6.47 5.62 -2.00
N GLY A 126 -6.49 4.87 -0.90
CA GLY A 126 -6.75 3.45 -0.92
C GLY A 126 -5.61 2.59 -1.42
N GLU A 127 -4.40 3.16 -1.53
CA GLU A 127 -3.21 2.36 -1.71
C GLU A 127 -3.07 1.36 -0.56
N ARG A 128 -2.65 0.15 -0.90
CA ARG A 128 -2.21 -0.87 0.02
C ARG A 128 -0.74 -1.10 -0.25
N CYS A 129 0.09 -0.82 0.74
CA CYS A 129 1.53 -0.86 0.56
C CYS A 129 2.13 -1.91 1.50
N LEU A 130 3.25 -2.50 1.10
CA LEU A 130 4.01 -3.45 1.91
C LEU A 130 5.41 -2.94 2.05
N PHE A 131 5.94 -3.01 3.27
CA PHE A 131 7.36 -2.88 3.53
C PHE A 131 7.84 -4.19 4.13
N SER A 132 8.73 -4.90 3.44
CA SER A 132 9.26 -6.19 3.87
C SER A 132 10.75 -6.10 4.12
N VAL A 133 11.20 -6.76 5.18
CA VAL A 133 12.61 -6.97 5.51
C VAL A 133 12.88 -8.46 5.55
N THR A 134 14.07 -8.89 5.11
CA THR A 134 14.45 -10.31 5.10
C THR A 134 15.83 -10.54 5.70
N SER A 135 16.11 -11.78 6.07
CA SER A 135 17.39 -12.18 6.65
C SER A 135 17.75 -13.63 6.29
N ASP A 136 19.05 -13.94 6.26
CA ASP A 136 19.59 -15.31 6.18
C ASP A 136 20.01 -15.88 7.55
N LEU A 137 19.81 -15.10 8.62
CA LEU A 137 20.17 -15.51 9.98
C LEU A 137 19.45 -16.80 10.40
N SER A 138 20.02 -17.50 11.38
CA SER A 138 19.30 -18.58 12.06
C SER A 138 18.01 -18.04 12.70
N ILE A 139 17.01 -18.90 12.95
CA ILE A 139 15.75 -18.46 13.59
C ILE A 139 16.01 -17.74 14.93
N PRO A 140 16.85 -18.26 15.86
CA PRO A 140 17.17 -17.54 17.10
C PRO A 140 17.77 -16.15 16.86
N ASP A 141 18.75 -16.04 15.98
CA ASP A 141 19.42 -14.76 15.68
C ASP A 141 18.47 -13.77 14.98
N TRP A 142 17.61 -14.28 14.10
CA TRP A 142 16.56 -13.49 13.46
C TRP A 142 15.59 -12.92 14.48
N LEU A 143 15.14 -13.72 15.45
CA LEU A 143 14.22 -13.25 16.49
C LEU A 143 14.86 -12.16 17.35
N LEU A 144 16.14 -12.30 17.70
CA LEU A 144 16.90 -11.28 18.43
C LEU A 144 17.00 -9.99 17.62
N LEU A 145 17.45 -10.07 16.36
CA LEU A 145 17.58 -8.89 15.50
C LEU A 145 16.23 -8.21 15.28
N LYS A 146 15.18 -8.99 14.98
CA LYS A 146 13.84 -8.47 14.76
C LYS A 146 13.32 -7.74 16.00
N ASN A 147 13.46 -8.32 17.18
CA ASN A 147 12.97 -7.69 18.41
C ASN A 147 13.74 -6.41 18.75
N ASP A 148 15.04 -6.35 18.41
CA ASP A 148 15.87 -5.15 18.59
C ASP A 148 15.44 -4.00 17.67
N CYS A 149 15.05 -4.27 16.42
CA CYS A 149 14.82 -3.23 15.42
C CYS A 149 13.38 -3.09 14.90
N ALA A 150 12.43 -3.91 15.34
CA ALA A 150 11.06 -3.91 14.81
C ALA A 150 10.35 -2.56 14.91
N GLU A 151 10.50 -1.86 16.04
CA GLU A 151 9.86 -0.55 16.24
C GLU A 151 10.42 0.51 15.28
N GLU A 152 11.73 0.56 15.12
CA GLU A 152 12.38 1.47 14.18
C GLU A 152 12.03 1.14 12.73
N LEU A 153 11.97 -0.14 12.38
CA LEU A 153 11.52 -0.58 11.06
C LEU A 153 10.06 -0.21 10.81
N CYS A 154 9.20 -0.23 11.84
CA CYS A 154 7.84 0.30 11.74
C CYS A 154 7.85 1.79 11.44
N ILE A 155 8.64 2.59 12.16
CA ILE A 155 8.75 4.03 11.89
C ILE A 155 9.26 4.27 10.46
N ILE A 156 10.37 3.64 10.09
CA ILE A 156 10.97 3.74 8.75
C ILE A 156 9.96 3.36 7.67
N SER A 157 9.18 2.30 7.87
CA SER A 157 8.18 1.86 6.89
C SER A 157 7.15 2.95 6.60
N HIS A 158 6.72 3.71 7.62
CA HIS A 158 5.78 4.82 7.44
C HIS A 158 6.42 5.99 6.71
N PHE A 159 7.67 6.33 7.01
CA PHE A 159 8.41 7.38 6.31
C PHE A 159 8.70 7.02 4.85
N VAL A 160 9.12 5.78 4.58
CA VAL A 160 9.27 5.24 3.22
C VAL A 160 7.94 5.38 2.47
N HIS A 161 6.84 4.96 3.10
CA HIS A 161 5.52 5.00 2.51
C HIS A 161 5.05 6.43 2.17
N GLU A 162 5.17 7.36 3.11
CA GLU A 162 4.79 8.76 2.89
C GLU A 162 5.62 9.39 1.77
N LYS A 163 6.95 9.24 1.84
CA LYS A 163 7.87 9.82 0.85
C LYS A 163 7.62 9.21 -0.53
N ALA A 164 7.51 7.89 -0.64
CA ALA A 164 7.22 7.19 -1.89
C ALA A 164 5.91 7.66 -2.50
N LEU A 165 4.81 7.70 -1.73
CA LEU A 165 3.52 8.13 -2.25
C LEU A 165 3.52 9.62 -2.66
N SER A 166 4.23 10.48 -1.94
CA SER A 166 4.39 11.89 -2.30
C SER A 166 5.10 12.03 -3.65
N LEU A 167 6.23 11.34 -3.84
CA LEU A 167 7.00 11.37 -5.09
C LEU A 167 6.20 10.80 -6.27
N LEU A 168 5.50 9.68 -6.06
CA LEU A 168 4.63 9.09 -7.07
C LEU A 168 3.45 10.00 -7.41
N ALA A 169 2.88 10.69 -6.42
CA ALA A 169 1.79 11.64 -6.64
C ALA A 169 2.25 12.86 -7.44
N GLN A 170 3.46 13.37 -7.21
CA GLN A 170 4.05 14.46 -8.00
C GLN A 170 4.30 14.05 -9.46
N ALA A 171 4.83 12.85 -9.68
CA ALA A 171 5.06 12.30 -11.02
C ALA A 171 3.73 11.99 -11.75
N SER A 172 2.69 11.58 -11.03
CA SER A 172 1.38 11.29 -11.60
C SER A 172 0.51 12.55 -11.68
N HIS A 173 0.23 13.06 -12.87
CA HIS A 173 -0.78 14.12 -13.07
C HIS A 173 -2.22 13.62 -12.88
N THR A 174 -2.46 12.67 -11.98
CA THR A 174 -3.82 12.22 -11.63
C THR A 174 -4.37 13.10 -10.51
N PRO A 175 -5.16 14.14 -10.81
CA PRO A 175 -5.80 14.95 -9.79
C PRO A 175 -6.71 14.08 -8.94
N ARG A 176 -6.78 14.40 -7.64
CA ARG A 176 -7.77 13.81 -6.74
C ARG A 176 -9.16 14.16 -7.31
N PRO A 177 -10.09 13.20 -7.45
CA PRO A 177 -11.45 13.58 -7.81
C PRO A 177 -11.96 14.55 -6.74
N VAL A 178 -12.41 15.73 -7.17
CA VAL A 178 -13.01 16.72 -6.26
C VAL A 178 -14.51 16.71 -6.49
N LEU A 179 -15.24 16.19 -5.51
CA LEU A 179 -16.70 16.29 -5.51
C LEU A 179 -17.11 17.69 -5.08
N SER A 180 -18.08 18.26 -5.80
CA SER A 180 -18.74 19.49 -5.35
C SER A 180 -19.56 19.21 -4.10
N ARG A 181 -19.88 20.26 -3.33
CA ARG A 181 -20.75 20.15 -2.16
C ARG A 181 -22.06 19.42 -2.46
N ARG A 182 -22.69 19.71 -3.61
CA ARG A 182 -23.96 19.09 -4.02
C ARG A 182 -23.79 17.64 -4.47
N GLU A 183 -22.71 17.31 -5.17
CA GLU A 183 -22.37 15.93 -5.51
C GLU A 183 -22.18 15.07 -4.26
N ARG A 184 -21.44 15.60 -3.28
CA ARG A 184 -21.22 14.95 -1.98
C ARG A 184 -22.53 14.70 -1.23
N GLN A 185 -23.32 15.76 -1.02
CA GLN A 185 -24.62 15.67 -0.34
C GLN A 185 -25.55 14.65 -1.00
N CYS A 186 -25.60 14.61 -2.34
CA CYS A 186 -26.43 13.61 -3.03
C CYS A 186 -25.92 12.19 -2.78
N LEU A 187 -24.61 11.95 -2.78
CA LEU A 187 -24.04 10.64 -2.49
C LEU A 187 -24.26 10.20 -1.04
N GLU A 188 -24.14 11.10 -0.07
CA GLU A 188 -24.44 10.83 1.36
C GLU A 188 -25.89 10.40 1.55
N GLN A 189 -26.83 11.06 0.87
CA GLN A 189 -28.24 10.65 0.92
C GLN A 189 -28.48 9.31 0.21
N VAL A 190 -27.74 8.98 -0.87
CA VAL A 190 -27.80 7.63 -1.46
C VAL A 190 -27.22 6.59 -0.50
N ALA A 191 -26.15 6.91 0.24
CA ALA A 191 -25.53 6.01 1.22
C ALA A 191 -26.49 5.64 2.36
N THR A 192 -27.37 6.56 2.75
CA THR A 192 -28.43 6.33 3.74
C THR A 192 -29.68 5.64 3.17
N GLY A 193 -29.69 5.30 1.88
CA GLY A 193 -30.75 4.51 1.24
C GLY A 193 -31.86 5.31 0.57
N TYR A 194 -31.74 6.65 0.46
CA TYR A 194 -32.78 7.46 -0.18
C TYR A 194 -32.78 7.36 -1.70
N ILE A 195 -33.98 7.34 -2.29
CA ILE A 195 -34.17 7.42 -3.74
C ILE A 195 -34.10 8.88 -4.22
N PRO A 196 -33.79 9.14 -5.52
CA PRO A 196 -33.61 10.50 -6.03
C PRO A 196 -34.74 11.49 -5.69
N LYS A 197 -36.00 11.04 -5.70
CA LYS A 197 -37.17 11.84 -5.33
C LYS A 197 -37.12 12.32 -3.86
N GLN A 198 -36.74 11.43 -2.94
CA GLN A 198 -36.61 11.77 -1.52
C GLN A 198 -35.43 12.72 -1.29
N ILE A 199 -34.30 12.50 -1.98
CA ILE A 199 -33.13 13.38 -1.92
C ILE A 199 -33.50 14.79 -2.40
N ALA A 200 -34.28 14.88 -3.49
CA ALA A 200 -34.71 16.16 -4.06
C ALA A 200 -35.51 16.98 -3.04
N ALA A 201 -36.47 16.32 -2.36
CA ALA A 201 -37.25 16.93 -1.29
C ALA A 201 -36.38 17.37 -0.10
N ARG A 202 -35.43 16.54 0.34
CA ARG A 202 -34.55 16.85 1.48
C ARG A 202 -33.56 17.99 1.21
N LEU A 203 -33.05 18.08 -0.02
CA LEU A 203 -32.06 19.08 -0.41
C LEU A 203 -32.69 20.34 -1.04
N SER A 204 -34.03 20.41 -1.12
CA SER A 204 -34.80 21.48 -1.76
C SER A 204 -34.34 21.79 -3.18
N ILE A 205 -34.17 20.74 -4.01
CA ILE A 205 -33.80 20.83 -5.43
C ILE A 205 -34.69 19.91 -6.28
N SER A 206 -34.61 19.99 -7.60
CA SER A 206 -35.36 19.09 -8.48
C SER A 206 -34.75 17.68 -8.52
N GLU A 207 -35.58 16.68 -8.81
CA GLU A 207 -35.10 15.30 -9.01
C GLU A 207 -34.12 15.20 -10.20
N SER A 208 -34.32 16.02 -11.25
CA SER A 208 -33.39 16.11 -12.37
C SER A 208 -32.02 16.65 -11.95
N SER A 209 -31.95 17.64 -11.06
CA SER A 209 -30.69 18.11 -10.48
C SER A 209 -29.99 17.03 -9.65
N VAL A 210 -30.72 16.26 -8.83
CA VAL A 210 -30.14 15.13 -8.09
C VAL A 210 -29.50 14.12 -9.06
N ARG A 211 -30.22 13.73 -10.11
CA ARG A 211 -29.71 12.78 -11.13
C ARG A 211 -28.48 13.33 -11.84
N LEU A 212 -28.44 14.63 -12.13
CA LEU A 212 -27.27 15.30 -12.71
C LEU A 212 -26.05 15.22 -11.78
N PHE A 213 -26.21 15.59 -10.50
CA PHE A 213 -25.13 15.53 -9.51
C PHE A 213 -24.61 14.11 -9.31
N LEU A 214 -25.50 13.12 -9.19
CA LEU A 214 -25.11 11.71 -9.08
C LEU A 214 -24.36 11.22 -10.33
N ARG A 215 -24.76 11.63 -11.54
CA ARG A 215 -24.05 11.28 -12.78
C ARG A 215 -22.66 11.93 -12.84
N ALA A 216 -22.54 13.18 -12.42
CA ALA A 216 -21.25 13.87 -12.34
C ALA A 216 -20.32 13.20 -11.32
N ALA A 217 -20.83 12.88 -10.14
CA ALA A 217 -20.08 12.18 -9.10
C ALA A 217 -19.61 10.79 -9.56
N ARG A 218 -20.49 10.00 -10.20
CA ARG A 218 -20.12 8.71 -10.80
C ARG A 218 -18.96 8.83 -11.77
N ARG A 219 -19.02 9.78 -12.70
CA ARG A 219 -17.96 10.02 -13.69
C ARG A 219 -16.63 10.43 -13.02
N LYS A 220 -16.67 11.32 -12.03
CA LYS A 220 -15.47 11.74 -11.29
C LYS A 220 -14.84 10.58 -10.51
N LEU A 221 -15.67 9.68 -9.99
CA LEU A 221 -15.24 8.51 -9.23
C LEU A 221 -15.05 7.26 -10.11
N ASP A 222 -15.18 7.37 -11.43
CA ASP A 222 -15.10 6.26 -12.39
C ASP A 222 -16.05 5.07 -12.04
N ALA A 223 -17.22 5.38 -11.50
CA ALA A 223 -18.20 4.40 -11.05
C ALA A 223 -19.33 4.17 -12.09
N LYS A 224 -19.72 2.91 -12.26
CA LYS A 224 -20.83 2.49 -13.13
C LYS A 224 -22.19 2.76 -12.48
N THR A 225 -22.30 2.59 -11.15
CA THR A 225 -23.56 2.79 -10.39
C THR A 225 -23.40 3.80 -9.27
N SER A 226 -24.51 4.36 -8.77
CA SER A 226 -24.45 5.31 -7.65
C SER A 226 -23.98 4.62 -6.37
N HIS A 227 -24.35 3.36 -6.15
CA HIS A 227 -23.85 2.56 -5.01
C HIS A 227 -22.35 2.28 -5.12
N GLN A 228 -21.84 2.00 -6.33
CA GLN A 228 -20.39 1.90 -6.54
C GLN A 228 -19.69 3.25 -6.29
N ALA A 229 -20.31 4.36 -6.66
CA ALA A 229 -19.80 5.70 -6.36
C ALA A 229 -19.78 5.97 -4.85
N VAL A 230 -20.83 5.58 -4.11
CA VAL A 230 -20.84 5.64 -2.64
C VAL A 230 -19.70 4.82 -2.05
N ALA A 231 -19.52 3.57 -2.48
CA ALA A 231 -18.43 2.72 -2.00
C ALA A 231 -17.04 3.35 -2.25
N ARG A 232 -16.80 3.91 -3.43
CA ARG A 232 -15.54 4.59 -3.76
C ARG A 232 -15.36 5.90 -2.98
N ALA A 233 -16.42 6.70 -2.86
CA ALA A 233 -16.39 7.97 -2.13
C ALA A 233 -16.15 7.76 -0.63
N SER A 234 -16.78 6.75 -0.03
CA SER A 234 -16.55 6.35 1.37
C SER A 234 -15.12 5.87 1.56
N PHE A 235 -14.62 5.02 0.66
CA PHE A 235 -13.25 4.53 0.71
C PHE A 235 -12.17 5.63 0.58
N PHE A 236 -12.49 6.72 -0.11
CA PHE A 236 -11.62 7.90 -0.23
C PHE A 236 -11.92 8.99 0.82
N GLU A 237 -12.80 8.72 1.79
CA GLU A 237 -13.22 9.66 2.85
C GLU A 237 -13.74 11.00 2.27
N MET A 238 -14.53 10.91 1.20
CA MET A 238 -15.06 12.07 0.49
C MET A 238 -16.50 12.42 0.87
N ILE A 239 -17.19 11.51 1.57
CA ILE A 239 -18.58 11.58 2.04
C ILE A 239 -18.62 11.07 3.48
N ASP A 240 -19.50 11.65 4.30
CA ASP A 240 -19.77 11.16 5.66
C ASP A 240 -21.00 10.24 5.63
N ILE A 241 -20.88 9.03 6.19
CA ILE A 241 -21.96 8.02 6.23
C ILE A 241 -22.28 7.69 7.69
#